data_AF-A0A955DQ77-F1
#
_entry.id   AF-A0A955DQ77-F1
#
_cell.length_a   1.000
_cell.length_b   1.000
_cell.length_c   1.000
_cell.angle_alpha   90.00
_cell.angle_beta   90.00
_cell.angle_gamma   90.00
#
_symmetry.space_group_name_H-M   'P 1'
#
loop_
_entity.id
_entity.type
_entity.pdbx_description
1 polymer ?
#
loop_
_entity_poly.entity_id
_entity_poly.type
_entity_poly.pdbx_seq_one_letter_code
_entity_poly.pdbx_strand_id
1 'polypeptide(L)'
;MKIETLAPGWTPGIGDPTITGWLSVVGYYLIALLCVAIVHAIRRTGSRRQVAAWMMLAGTFMLLGLIKQFDLLSAVTAFLRDQAKRTGHYADRHEWSGMVMLGIAIIVAGGLAWSMHRLRPRTRAQRGIALGTSMLILFIVTRSASIHTIDHLLRATIGSLRLNAWIEFSLLFTIAAGAVYTWRRPGLHADRQSRAPGQYR
;
A
#
# COMPACT_ATOMS: atom_id res chain seq x y z
N MET A 1 -13.60 35.76 11.68
CA MET A 1 -13.73 34.31 11.92
C MET A 1 -12.33 33.72 11.91
N LYS A 2 -11.71 33.58 13.09
CA LYS A 2 -10.33 33.09 13.26
C LYS A 2 -10.38 31.57 13.21
N ILE A 3 -9.72 30.96 12.23
CA ILE A 3 -9.47 29.53 12.23
C ILE A 3 -8.37 29.32 13.26
N GLU A 4 -8.73 28.81 14.43
CA GLU A 4 -7.76 28.33 15.41
C GLU A 4 -6.90 27.26 14.75
N THR A 5 -5.64 27.60 14.54
CA THR A 5 -4.58 26.73 14.05
C THR A 5 -4.40 25.58 15.03
N LEU A 6 -4.88 24.38 14.68
CA LEU A 6 -4.75 23.17 15.49
C LEU A 6 -3.28 22.70 15.70
N ALA A 7 -2.30 23.32 15.03
CA ALA A 7 -0.88 23.17 15.35
C ALA A 7 -0.09 24.38 14.80
N PRO A 8 0.65 25.14 15.64
CA PRO A 8 1.58 26.15 15.13
C PRO A 8 2.73 25.44 14.40
N GLY A 9 2.82 25.62 13.08
CA GLY A 9 3.97 25.18 12.27
C GLY A 9 3.75 23.95 11.37
N TRP A 10 2.53 23.42 11.25
CA TRP A 10 2.21 22.43 10.22
C TRP A 10 1.54 23.10 9.03
N THR A 11 2.24 23.16 7.90
CA THR A 11 1.65 23.48 6.60
C THR A 11 1.38 22.16 5.87
N PRO A 12 0.15 21.89 5.37
CA PRO A 12 -0.11 20.73 4.52
C PRO A 12 0.78 20.78 3.28
N GLY A 13 1.86 20.00 3.29
CA GLY A 13 2.72 19.78 2.15
C GLY A 13 2.25 18.54 1.40
N ILE A 14 2.03 18.68 0.08
CA ILE A 14 1.85 17.51 -0.79
C ILE A 14 3.16 16.70 -0.73
N GLY A 15 3.09 15.43 -0.30
CA GLY A 15 4.22 14.63 0.22
C GLY A 15 5.42 14.36 -0.69
N ASP A 16 5.37 14.80 -1.95
CA ASP A 16 6.52 15.05 -2.85
C ASP A 16 5.88 15.44 -4.20
N PRO A 17 6.00 16.68 -4.72
CA PRO A 17 5.37 17.10 -5.98
C PRO A 17 6.04 16.48 -7.24
N THR A 18 6.76 15.37 -7.06
CA THR A 18 7.45 14.68 -8.14
C THR A 18 6.48 13.80 -8.92
N ILE A 19 6.63 13.77 -10.25
CA ILE A 19 5.86 12.90 -11.15
C ILE A 19 5.92 11.44 -10.69
N THR A 20 7.07 11.02 -10.15
CA THR A 20 7.33 9.66 -9.68
C THR A 20 6.54 9.33 -8.41
N GLY A 21 6.42 10.27 -7.47
CA GLY A 21 5.55 10.14 -6.31
C GLY A 21 4.09 9.89 -6.69
N TRP A 22 3.57 10.70 -7.61
CA TRP A 22 2.21 10.57 -8.14
C TRP A 22 1.97 9.27 -8.89
N LEU A 23 2.93 8.82 -9.71
CA LEU A 23 2.83 7.53 -10.41
C LEU A 23 2.69 6.35 -9.44
N SER A 24 3.39 6.36 -8.30
CA SER A 24 3.23 5.29 -7.32
C SER A 24 1.86 5.33 -6.65
N VAL A 25 1.35 6.53 -6.33
CA VAL A 25 0.00 6.73 -5.76
C VAL A 25 -1.06 6.15 -6.70
N VAL A 26 -0.98 6.49 -7.99
CA VAL A 26 -1.85 5.93 -9.02
C VAL A 26 -1.71 4.40 -9.08
N GLY A 27 -0.48 3.88 -9.05
CA GLY A 27 -0.23 2.43 -9.04
C GLY A 27 -0.90 1.71 -7.85
N TYR A 28 -0.80 2.26 -6.64
CA TYR A 28 -1.46 1.73 -5.47
C TYR A 28 -2.99 1.72 -5.61
N TYR A 29 -3.57 2.82 -6.09
CA TYR A 29 -5.02 2.89 -6.31
C TYR A 29 -5.49 1.97 -7.44
N LEU A 30 -4.73 1.82 -8.52
CA LEU A 30 -5.07 0.86 -9.58
C LEU A 30 -5.09 -0.58 -9.07
N ILE A 31 -4.12 -0.99 -8.26
CA ILE A 31 -4.11 -2.32 -7.64
C ILE A 31 -5.31 -2.48 -6.71
N ALA A 32 -5.63 -1.47 -5.89
CA ALA A 32 -6.80 -1.50 -5.01
C ALA A 32 -8.11 -1.68 -5.80
N LEU A 33 -8.29 -0.93 -6.90
CA LEU A 33 -9.46 -1.06 -7.78
C LEU A 33 -9.54 -2.44 -8.44
N LEU A 34 -8.41 -2.99 -8.89
CA LEU A 34 -8.36 -4.36 -9.43
C LEU A 34 -8.77 -5.40 -8.39
N CYS A 35 -8.31 -5.26 -7.14
CA CYS A 35 -8.74 -6.14 -6.05
C CYS A 35 -10.25 -6.04 -5.80
N VAL A 36 -10.82 -4.83 -5.79
CA VAL A 36 -12.28 -4.63 -5.66
C VAL A 36 -13.04 -5.22 -6.85
N ALA A 37 -12.52 -5.09 -8.07
CA ALA A 37 -13.12 -5.70 -9.26
C ALA A 37 -13.14 -7.23 -9.18
N ILE A 38 -12.06 -7.84 -8.69
CA ILE A 38 -11.99 -9.28 -8.41
C ILE A 38 -13.02 -9.67 -7.34
N VAL A 39 -13.12 -8.92 -6.24
CA VAL A 39 -14.13 -9.14 -5.19
C VAL A 39 -15.54 -9.13 -5.80
N HIS A 40 -15.87 -8.14 -6.63
CA HIS A 40 -17.18 -8.05 -7.26
C HIS A 40 -17.50 -9.25 -8.15
N ALA A 41 -16.48 -9.82 -8.81
CA ALA A 41 -16.63 -11.01 -9.64
C ALA A 41 -16.81 -12.29 -8.80
N ILE A 42 -16.08 -12.44 -7.69
CA ILE A 42 -16.11 -13.66 -6.86
C ILE A 42 -17.08 -13.60 -5.68
N ARG A 43 -17.70 -12.46 -5.35
CA ARG A 43 -18.51 -12.31 -4.11
C ARG A 43 -19.66 -13.30 -3.97
N ARG A 44 -20.15 -13.85 -5.09
CA ARG A 44 -21.28 -14.81 -5.11
C ARG A 44 -20.84 -16.28 -5.20
N THR A 45 -19.64 -16.55 -5.67
CA THR A 45 -19.17 -17.91 -6.04
C THR A 45 -17.91 -18.32 -5.27
N GLY A 46 -17.08 -17.34 -4.91
CA GLY A 46 -15.87 -17.52 -4.12
C GLY A 46 -16.17 -17.67 -2.64
N SER A 47 -15.23 -18.28 -1.93
CA SER A 47 -15.34 -18.43 -0.47
C SER A 47 -15.29 -17.06 0.22
N ARG A 48 -16.01 -16.91 1.36
CA ARG A 48 -15.92 -15.70 2.22
C ARG A 48 -14.48 -15.34 2.57
N ARG A 49 -13.61 -16.36 2.75
CA ARG A 49 -12.17 -16.18 3.01
C ARG A 49 -11.43 -15.49 1.86
N GLN A 50 -11.72 -15.86 0.62
CA GLN A 50 -11.12 -15.23 -0.56
C GLN A 50 -11.59 -13.79 -0.73
N VAL A 51 -12.89 -13.53 -0.57
CA VAL A 51 -13.46 -12.18 -0.60
C VAL A 51 -12.79 -11.28 0.45
N ALA A 52 -12.69 -11.76 1.69
CA ALA A 52 -12.04 -11.01 2.77
C ALA A 52 -10.55 -10.73 2.48
N ALA A 53 -9.84 -11.69 1.89
CA ALA A 53 -8.42 -11.50 1.56
C ALA A 53 -8.20 -10.45 0.45
N TRP A 54 -9.01 -10.48 -0.60
CA TRP A 54 -8.94 -9.46 -1.65
C TRP A 54 -9.41 -8.08 -1.16
N MET A 55 -10.41 -8.03 -0.28
CA MET A 55 -10.83 -6.77 0.37
C MET A 55 -9.74 -6.20 1.27
N MET A 56 -9.03 -7.05 2.04
CA MET A 56 -7.91 -6.57 2.86
C MET A 56 -6.75 -6.09 2.01
N LEU A 57 -6.41 -6.76 0.88
CA LEU A 57 -5.45 -6.21 -0.09
C LEU A 57 -5.89 -4.85 -0.62
N ALA A 58 -7.15 -4.73 -1.06
CA ALA A 58 -7.68 -3.46 -1.56
C ALA A 58 -7.54 -2.35 -0.51
N GLY A 59 -7.94 -2.62 0.73
CA GLY A 59 -7.82 -1.67 1.84
C GLY A 59 -6.36 -1.30 2.14
N THR A 60 -5.44 -2.27 2.07
CA THR A 60 -4.01 -2.04 2.36
C THR A 60 -3.36 -1.18 1.28
N PHE A 61 -3.64 -1.45 0.01
CA PHE A 61 -3.17 -0.63 -1.11
C PHE A 61 -3.80 0.77 -1.14
N MET A 62 -5.09 0.88 -0.79
CA MET A 62 -5.74 2.17 -0.61
C MET A 62 -5.07 2.99 0.50
N LEU A 63 -4.80 2.36 1.65
CA LEU A 63 -4.13 2.99 2.77
C LEU A 63 -2.71 3.44 2.39
N LEU A 64 -1.95 2.62 1.67
CA LEU A 64 -0.62 2.98 1.14
C LEU A 64 -0.68 4.23 0.24
N GLY A 65 -1.65 4.31 -0.67
CA GLY A 65 -1.85 5.49 -1.51
C GLY A 65 -2.20 6.74 -0.69
N LEU A 66 -3.10 6.61 0.29
CA LEU A 66 -3.49 7.71 1.19
C LEU A 66 -2.32 8.21 2.03
N ILE A 67 -1.54 7.30 2.63
CA ILE A 67 -0.34 7.63 3.42
C ILE A 67 0.64 8.43 2.56
N LYS A 68 0.84 8.01 1.31
CA LYS A 68 1.78 8.65 0.38
C LYS A 68 1.27 10.01 -0.14
N GLN A 69 -0.04 10.17 -0.35
CA GLN A 69 -0.62 11.39 -0.91
C GLN A 69 -0.73 12.53 0.11
N PHE A 70 -1.24 12.24 1.31
CA PHE A 70 -1.49 13.26 2.34
C PHE A 70 -0.28 13.57 3.21
N ASP A 71 0.84 12.87 2.97
CA ASP A 71 1.98 12.84 3.89
C ASP A 71 1.53 12.63 5.35
N LEU A 72 0.55 11.73 5.53
CA LEU A 72 -0.13 11.50 6.81
C LEU A 72 0.87 11.06 7.88
N LEU A 73 1.93 10.38 7.45
CA LEU A 73 3.04 9.99 8.31
C LEU A 73 3.73 11.22 8.92
N SER A 74 4.11 12.21 8.11
CA SER A 74 4.74 13.44 8.64
C SER A 74 3.80 14.21 9.57
N ALA A 75 2.50 14.25 9.27
CA ALA A 75 1.50 14.88 10.14
C ALA A 75 1.38 14.16 11.50
N VAL A 76 1.27 12.83 11.50
CA VAL A 76 1.19 12.00 12.73
C VAL A 76 2.48 12.12 13.54
N THR A 77 3.64 12.06 12.89
CA THR A 77 4.93 12.23 13.57
C THR A 77 5.06 13.64 14.17
N ALA A 78 4.60 14.69 13.49
CA ALA A 78 4.61 16.05 14.02
C ALA A 78 3.68 16.18 15.25
N PHE A 79 2.49 15.60 15.20
CA PHE A 79 1.55 15.57 16.32
C PHE A 79 2.11 14.83 17.53
N LEU A 80 2.63 13.61 17.33
CA LEU A 80 3.24 12.81 18.40
C LEU A 80 4.45 13.51 19.02
N ARG A 81 5.23 14.23 18.21
CA ARG A 81 6.35 15.03 18.69
C ARG A 81 5.89 16.20 19.56
N ASP A 82 4.81 16.89 19.20
CA ASP A 82 4.26 17.97 20.03
C ASP A 82 3.76 17.43 21.36
N GLN A 83 3.07 16.28 21.35
CA GLN A 83 2.64 15.60 22.57
C GLN A 83 3.83 15.19 23.45
N ALA A 84 4.89 14.61 22.87
CA ALA A 84 6.10 14.21 23.60
C ALA A 84 6.85 15.39 24.24
N LYS A 85 6.88 16.55 23.58
CA LYS A 85 7.45 17.78 24.16
C LYS A 85 6.67 18.27 25.37
N ARG A 86 5.34 18.19 25.32
CA ARG A 86 4.46 18.60 26.44
C ARG A 86 4.60 17.68 27.65
N THR A 87 4.91 16.40 27.44
CA THR A 87 5.12 15.41 28.51
C THR A 87 6.57 15.35 29.03
N GLY A 88 7.41 16.31 28.66
CA GLY A 88 8.78 16.45 29.17
C GLY A 88 9.79 15.42 28.66
N HIS A 89 9.38 14.51 27.77
CA HIS A 89 10.29 13.57 27.13
C HIS A 89 11.00 14.25 25.97
N TYR A 90 12.18 14.83 26.25
CA TYR A 90 13.13 15.27 25.23
C TYR A 90 13.74 14.05 24.54
N ALA A 91 12.98 13.41 23.64
CA ALA A 91 13.55 12.43 22.74
C ALA A 91 14.03 13.13 21.46
N ASP A 92 15.19 12.70 20.98
CA ASP A 92 15.83 13.25 19.80
C ASP A 92 14.92 13.23 18.57
N ARG A 93 15.13 14.21 17.68
CA ARG A 93 14.31 14.46 16.47
C ARG A 93 14.16 13.22 15.56
N HIS A 94 15.11 12.28 15.65
CA HIS A 94 15.21 11.10 14.79
C HIS A 94 14.46 9.87 15.33
N GLU A 95 14.33 9.71 16.65
CA GLU A 95 13.81 8.47 17.25
C GLU A 95 12.31 8.30 17.01
N TRP A 96 11.52 9.35 17.24
CA TRP A 96 10.06 9.32 17.02
C TRP A 96 9.67 9.08 15.57
N SER A 97 10.42 9.66 14.63
CA SER A 97 10.14 9.52 13.20
C SER A 97 10.35 8.09 12.72
N GLY A 98 11.42 7.43 13.21
CA GLY A 98 11.68 6.02 12.94
C GLY A 98 10.63 5.07 13.52
N MET A 99 10.21 5.29 14.78
CA MET A 99 9.21 4.44 15.44
C MET A 99 7.84 4.47 14.76
N VAL A 100 7.36 5.66 14.38
CA VAL A 100 6.05 5.79 13.69
C VAL A 100 6.11 5.11 12.32
N MET A 101 7.21 5.31 11.59
CA MET A 101 7.41 4.69 10.28
C MET A 101 7.49 3.17 10.38
N LEU A 102 8.19 2.64 11.39
CA LEU A 102 8.25 1.21 11.68
C LEU A 102 6.86 0.64 12.05
N GLY A 103 6.10 1.35 12.89
CA GLY A 103 4.75 0.94 13.26
C GLY A 103 3.82 0.81 12.05
N ILE A 104 3.82 1.81 11.15
CA ILE A 104 3.07 1.74 9.89
C ILE A 104 3.57 0.61 8.99
N ALA A 105 4.89 0.45 8.87
CA ALA A 105 5.49 -0.63 8.08
C ALA A 105 4.99 -2.00 8.56
N ILE A 106 4.93 -2.22 9.88
CA ILE A 106 4.40 -3.46 10.48
C ILE A 106 2.92 -3.65 10.17
N ILE A 107 2.09 -2.60 10.30
CA ILE A 107 0.65 -2.67 10.01
C ILE A 107 0.41 -3.06 8.54
N VAL A 108 1.09 -2.38 7.62
CA VAL A 108 0.98 -2.64 6.18
C VAL A 108 1.50 -4.04 5.84
N ALA A 109 2.68 -4.40 6.35
CA ALA A 109 3.27 -5.71 6.14
C ALA A 109 2.37 -6.84 6.67
N GLY A 110 1.79 -6.65 7.86
CA GLY A 110 0.85 -7.58 8.47
C GLY A 110 -0.41 -7.77 7.63
N GLY A 111 -1.02 -6.68 7.13
CA GLY A 111 -2.20 -6.74 6.26
C GLY A 111 -1.93 -7.46 4.94
N LEU A 112 -0.79 -7.18 4.32
CA LEU A 112 -0.34 -7.87 3.10
C LEU A 112 -0.06 -9.37 3.35
N ALA A 113 0.69 -9.70 4.40
CA ALA A 113 1.03 -11.08 4.77
C ALA A 113 -0.22 -11.90 5.12
N TRP A 114 -1.15 -11.33 5.90
CA TRP A 114 -2.42 -11.96 6.23
C TRP A 114 -3.23 -12.29 4.97
N SER A 115 -3.29 -11.34 4.05
CA SER A 115 -4.01 -11.52 2.78
C SER A 115 -3.38 -12.62 1.94
N MET A 116 -2.06 -12.67 1.85
CA MET A 116 -1.33 -13.73 1.12
C MET A 116 -1.56 -15.11 1.74
N HIS A 117 -1.51 -15.21 3.08
CA HIS A 117 -1.77 -16.46 3.79
C HIS A 117 -3.20 -16.98 3.53
N ARG A 118 -4.18 -16.07 3.42
CA ARG A 118 -5.58 -16.41 3.12
C ARG A 118 -5.82 -16.76 1.65
N LEU A 119 -5.09 -16.15 0.71
CA LEU A 119 -5.27 -16.39 -0.72
C LEU A 119 -4.74 -17.73 -1.21
N ARG A 120 -3.79 -18.36 -0.49
CA ARG A 120 -3.15 -19.64 -0.82
C ARG A 120 -2.85 -19.76 -2.32
N PRO A 121 -1.73 -19.18 -2.82
CA PRO A 121 -1.49 -19.01 -4.24
C PRO A 121 -1.52 -20.34 -5.00
N ARG A 122 -2.61 -20.58 -5.74
CA ARG A 122 -2.84 -21.80 -6.53
C ARG A 122 -2.34 -21.69 -7.96
N THR A 123 -2.18 -20.47 -8.45
CA THR A 123 -1.87 -20.22 -9.86
C THR A 123 -0.58 -19.43 -10.03
N ARG A 124 0.08 -19.55 -11.20
CA ARG A 124 1.32 -18.78 -11.50
C ARG A 124 1.14 -17.28 -11.32
N ALA A 125 -0.01 -16.73 -11.70
CA ALA A 125 -0.34 -15.31 -11.49
C ALA A 125 -0.45 -14.94 -10.00
N GLN A 126 -1.10 -15.77 -9.18
CA GLN A 126 -1.16 -15.55 -7.73
C GLN A 126 0.20 -15.70 -7.06
N ARG A 127 1.07 -16.58 -7.56
CA ARG A 127 2.48 -16.66 -7.11
C ARG A 127 3.25 -15.39 -7.46
N GLY A 128 3.01 -14.81 -8.64
CA GLY A 128 3.58 -13.51 -9.03
C GLY A 128 3.12 -12.36 -8.12
N ILE A 129 1.82 -12.29 -7.80
CA ILE A 129 1.29 -11.33 -6.82
C ILE A 129 1.94 -11.54 -5.46
N ALA A 130 2.05 -12.79 -5.00
CA ALA A 130 2.67 -13.11 -3.72
C ALA A 130 4.15 -12.70 -3.68
N LEU A 131 4.91 -12.99 -4.74
CA LEU A 131 6.31 -12.59 -4.84
C LEU A 131 6.48 -11.07 -4.82
N GLY A 132 5.72 -10.35 -5.66
CA GLY A 132 5.74 -8.89 -5.71
C GLY A 132 5.33 -8.27 -4.38
N THR A 133 4.31 -8.83 -3.72
CA THR A 133 3.85 -8.38 -2.39
C THR A 133 4.92 -8.63 -1.32
N SER A 134 5.55 -9.80 -1.30
CA SER A 134 6.64 -10.11 -0.34
C SER A 134 7.84 -9.19 -0.53
N MET A 135 8.22 -8.91 -1.77
CA MET A 135 9.29 -7.95 -2.06
C MET A 135 8.88 -6.52 -1.70
N LEU A 136 7.62 -6.13 -1.87
CA LEU A 136 7.11 -4.84 -1.43
C LEU A 136 7.15 -4.70 0.10
N ILE A 137 6.80 -5.75 0.84
CA ILE A 137 6.96 -5.79 2.30
C ILE A 137 8.42 -5.57 2.69
N LEU A 138 9.34 -6.33 2.06
CA LEU A 138 10.76 -6.22 2.34
C LEU A 138 11.27 -4.80 2.07
N PHE A 139 10.85 -4.19 0.95
CA PHE A 139 11.16 -2.81 0.58
C PHE A 139 10.64 -1.80 1.59
N ILE A 140 9.39 -1.94 2.05
CA ILE A 140 8.81 -1.06 3.08
C ILE A 140 9.58 -1.16 4.40
N VAL A 141 9.91 -2.38 4.83
CA VAL A 141 10.65 -2.62 6.08
C VAL A 141 12.07 -2.05 5.99
N THR A 142 12.81 -2.35 4.92
CA THR A 142 14.16 -1.77 4.71
C THR A 142 14.15 -0.26 4.60
N ARG A 143 13.09 0.34 4.06
CA ARG A 143 12.92 1.80 4.02
C ARG A 143 12.64 2.39 5.40
N SER A 144 11.94 1.68 6.28
CA SER A 144 11.65 2.15 7.65
C SER A 144 12.81 1.93 8.63
N ALA A 145 13.60 0.87 8.42
CA ALA A 145 14.79 0.61 9.20
C ALA A 145 15.88 1.56 8.68
N SER A 146 16.11 2.67 9.38
CA SER A 146 17.18 3.66 9.12
C SER A 146 18.57 3.05 9.33
N ILE A 147 18.88 1.93 8.68
CA ILE A 147 20.22 1.37 8.62
C ILE A 147 21.01 2.37 7.78
N HIS A 148 21.77 3.23 8.45
CA HIS A 148 22.45 4.39 7.86
C HIS A 148 23.23 4.08 6.57
N THR A 149 23.71 2.84 6.39
CA THR A 149 24.43 2.41 5.18
C THR A 149 23.53 2.16 3.97
N ILE A 150 22.33 1.62 4.18
CA ILE A 150 21.40 1.23 3.09
C ILE A 150 20.65 2.45 2.56
N ASP A 151 20.37 3.44 3.42
CA ASP A 151 19.67 4.66 3.03
C ASP A 151 20.47 5.49 2.01
N HIS A 152 21.80 5.54 2.13
CA HIS A 152 22.65 6.20 1.13
C HIS A 152 22.58 5.53 -0.25
N LEU A 153 22.48 4.20 -0.29
CA LEU A 153 22.37 3.44 -1.55
C LEU A 153 20.97 3.58 -2.16
N LEU A 154 19.89 3.59 -1.36
CA LEU A 154 18.52 3.78 -1.88
C LEU A 154 18.20 5.22 -2.30
N ARG A 155 18.90 6.20 -1.72
CA ARG A 155 18.86 7.60 -2.16
C ARG A 155 19.76 7.88 -3.36
N ALA A 156 20.58 6.91 -3.78
CA ALA A 156 21.36 7.03 -5.00
C ALA A 156 20.42 7.24 -6.20
N THR A 157 20.67 8.29 -6.96
CA THR A 157 19.97 8.60 -8.20
C THR A 157 20.65 7.87 -9.34
N ILE A 158 19.91 7.01 -10.05
CA ILE A 158 20.34 6.47 -11.34
C ILE A 158 19.62 7.31 -12.40
N GLY A 159 20.32 8.28 -12.98
CA GLY A 159 19.73 9.30 -13.85
C GLY A 159 18.92 10.34 -13.06
N SER A 160 17.71 10.68 -13.51
CA SER A 160 16.77 11.61 -12.82
C SER A 160 15.84 10.93 -11.80
N LEU A 161 15.90 9.60 -11.72
CA LEU A 161 15.05 8.77 -10.87
C LEU A 161 15.86 8.22 -9.68
N ARG A 162 15.30 8.34 -8.48
CA ARG A 162 15.84 7.67 -7.29
C ARG A 162 15.70 6.14 -7.46
N LEU A 163 16.71 5.36 -7.08
CA LEU A 163 16.68 3.89 -7.18
C LEU A 163 15.44 3.29 -6.49
N ASN A 164 15.02 3.88 -5.38
CA ASN A 164 13.82 3.49 -4.66
C ASN A 164 12.54 3.50 -5.52
N ALA A 165 12.41 4.45 -6.46
CA ALA A 165 11.23 4.58 -7.31
C ALA A 165 11.20 3.48 -8.36
N TRP A 166 12.35 3.12 -8.93
CA TRP A 166 12.47 2.01 -9.89
C TRP A 166 12.08 0.67 -9.27
N ILE A 167 12.54 0.41 -8.05
CA ILE A 167 12.16 -0.80 -7.30
C ILE A 167 10.65 -0.77 -7.05
N GLU A 168 10.12 0.33 -6.51
CA GLU A 168 8.69 0.46 -6.21
C GLU A 168 7.82 0.23 -7.47
N PHE A 169 8.17 0.82 -8.62
CA PHE A 169 7.44 0.61 -9.87
C PHE A 169 7.50 -0.82 -10.39
N SER A 170 8.67 -1.47 -10.31
CA SER A 170 8.84 -2.85 -10.76
C SER A 170 7.96 -3.81 -9.95
N LEU A 171 7.85 -3.56 -8.65
CA LEU A 171 7.01 -4.33 -7.73
C LEU A 171 5.53 -4.09 -7.99
N LEU A 172 5.12 -2.82 -8.13
CA LEU A 172 3.75 -2.47 -8.47
C LEU A 172 3.32 -3.06 -9.80
N PHE A 173 4.17 -2.98 -10.82
CA PHE A 173 3.91 -3.56 -12.13
C PHE A 173 3.68 -5.07 -12.05
N THR A 174 4.54 -5.79 -11.32
CA THR A 174 4.40 -7.25 -11.12
C THR A 174 3.07 -7.61 -10.46
N ILE A 175 2.67 -6.87 -9.43
CA ILE A 175 1.41 -7.09 -8.71
C ILE A 175 0.21 -6.75 -9.60
N ALA A 176 0.25 -5.61 -10.30
CA ALA A 176 -0.83 -5.18 -11.19
C ALA A 176 -1.02 -6.17 -12.35
N ALA A 177 0.07 -6.61 -12.99
CA ALA A 177 0.01 -7.60 -14.06
C ALA A 177 -0.62 -8.92 -13.59
N GLY A 178 -0.24 -9.41 -12.41
CA GLY A 178 -0.83 -10.59 -11.80
C GLY A 178 -2.33 -10.40 -11.47
N ALA A 179 -2.72 -9.22 -10.98
CA ALA A 179 -4.10 -8.88 -10.66
C ALA A 179 -4.97 -8.78 -11.93
N VAL A 180 -4.48 -8.11 -12.99
CA VAL A 180 -5.14 -8.05 -14.30
C VAL A 180 -5.30 -9.44 -14.91
N TYR A 181 -4.24 -10.26 -14.88
CA TYR A 181 -4.31 -11.63 -15.37
C TYR A 181 -5.35 -12.44 -14.60
N THR A 182 -5.41 -12.27 -13.27
CA THR A 182 -6.41 -12.95 -12.44
C THR A 182 -7.81 -12.48 -12.82
N TRP A 183 -8.04 -11.18 -12.92
CA TRP A 183 -9.34 -10.59 -13.28
C TRP A 183 -9.84 -11.05 -14.66
N ARG A 184 -8.96 -11.10 -15.67
CA ARG A 184 -9.31 -11.49 -17.06
C ARG A 184 -9.53 -12.99 -17.26
N ARG A 185 -9.38 -13.83 -16.23
CA ARG A 185 -9.55 -15.28 -16.41
C ARG A 185 -10.99 -15.59 -16.88
N PRO A 186 -11.18 -16.33 -17.99
CA PRO A 186 -12.51 -16.67 -18.51
C PRO A 186 -13.40 -17.34 -17.45
N GLY A 187 -12.84 -18.21 -16.62
CA GLY A 187 -13.57 -18.90 -15.54
C GLY A 187 -14.09 -17.96 -14.44
N LEU A 188 -13.55 -16.75 -14.28
CA LEU A 188 -14.07 -15.76 -13.33
C LEU A 188 -15.36 -15.09 -13.82
N HIS A 189 -15.57 -15.02 -15.14
CA HIS A 189 -16.74 -14.40 -15.76
C HIS A 189 -17.78 -15.42 -16.24
N ALA A 190 -17.36 -16.64 -16.60
CA ALA A 190 -18.25 -17.73 -16.98
C ALA A 190 -19.22 -18.09 -15.84
N ASP A 191 -18.73 -18.10 -14.59
CA ASP A 191 -19.56 -18.27 -13.39
C ASP A 191 -20.54 -17.11 -13.15
N ARG A 192 -20.27 -15.92 -13.70
CA ARG A 192 -21.16 -14.75 -13.59
C ARG A 192 -22.29 -14.79 -14.61
N GLN A 193 -22.07 -15.33 -15.80
CA GLN A 193 -23.04 -15.38 -16.89
C GLN A 193 -24.01 -16.56 -16.79
N SER A 194 -23.55 -17.72 -16.30
CA SER A 194 -24.37 -18.95 -16.19
C SER A 194 -25.50 -18.88 -15.15
N ARG A 195 -25.54 -17.83 -14.31
CA ARG A 195 -26.60 -17.61 -13.31
C ARG A 195 -27.12 -16.17 -13.31
N ALA A 196 -27.25 -15.54 -14.48
CA ALA A 196 -28.15 -14.40 -14.62
C ALA A 196 -29.59 -14.89 -14.36
N PRO A 197 -30.34 -14.33 -13.40
CA PRO A 197 -31.72 -14.74 -13.13
C PRO A 197 -32.59 -14.29 -14.29
N GLY A 198 -32.85 -15.17 -15.25
CA GLY A 198 -33.60 -14.79 -16.44
C GLY A 198 -33.79 -15.87 -17.49
N GLN A 199 -34.19 -17.07 -17.10
CA GLN A 199 -35.01 -17.96 -17.96
C GLN A 199 -35.97 -18.79 -17.09
N TYR A 200 -36.88 -18.10 -16.41
CA TYR A 200 -38.20 -18.65 -16.10
C TYR A 200 -39.19 -17.75 -16.84
N ARG A 201 -39.48 -18.12 -18.09
CA ARG A 201 -40.65 -17.66 -18.83
C ARG A 201 -41.32 -18.90 -19.39
#